data_AF-A0A512UK21-F1
#
_entry.id   AF-A0A512UK21-F1
#
_cell.length_a   1.000
_cell.length_b   1.000
_cell.length_c   1.000
_cell.angle_alpha   90.00
_cell.angle_beta   90.00
_cell.angle_gamma   90.00
#
_symmetry.space_group_name_H-M   'P 1'
#
loop_
_entity.id
_entity.type
_entity.pdbx_description
1 polymer ?
#
loop_
_entity_poly.entity_id
_entity_poly.type
_entity_poly.pdbx_seq_one_letter_code
_entity_poly.pdbx_strand_id
1 'polypeptide(L)'
;MKLFTLSPYILVVSASKVIHEGVMFFHTLGNSPEPCRISTSGSKLVASDVSSTVRFYDTGEMFCKDKRQYLSFNTQGQLVLESYPDNGFTVEFIPTYDCADWTLGIRYKGENTFQLCSDDSFGLKSQCDVSREISLVLEPDWRYSGVKGYGSKSG
;
A
#
# COMPACT_ATOMS: atom_id res chain seq x y z
N MET A 1 -29.79 30.91 -37.45
CA MET A 1 -28.63 30.94 -36.52
C MET A 1 -28.92 30.00 -35.38
N LYS A 2 -28.12 28.95 -35.16
CA LYS A 2 -28.26 28.02 -34.03
C LYS A 2 -27.32 28.46 -32.91
N LEU A 3 -27.88 28.86 -31.76
CA LEU A 3 -27.09 29.11 -30.54
C LEU A 3 -26.70 27.76 -29.92
N PHE A 4 -25.40 27.54 -29.75
CA PHE A 4 -24.87 26.46 -28.92
C PHE A 4 -24.75 26.98 -27.48
N THR A 5 -25.60 26.47 -26.59
CA THR A 5 -25.48 26.68 -25.14
C THR A 5 -24.40 25.73 -24.60
N LEU A 6 -23.23 26.27 -24.25
CA LEU A 6 -22.20 25.54 -23.52
C LEU A 6 -22.64 25.41 -22.06
N SER A 7 -23.03 24.20 -21.64
CA SER A 7 -23.27 23.89 -20.23
C SER A 7 -21.92 23.80 -19.50
N PRO A 8 -21.65 24.63 -18.48
CA PRO A 8 -20.42 24.53 -17.71
C PRO A 8 -20.46 23.25 -16.86
N TYR A 9 -19.71 22.23 -17.26
CA TYR A 9 -19.41 21.09 -16.39
C TYR A 9 -18.39 21.56 -15.34
N ILE A 10 -18.87 21.83 -14.14
CA ILE A 10 -18.00 22.11 -12.99
C ILE A 10 -17.38 20.77 -12.57
N LEU A 11 -16.09 20.58 -12.86
CA LEU A 11 -15.32 19.47 -12.33
C LEU A 11 -15.02 19.76 -10.85
N VAL A 12 -15.69 19.04 -9.96
CA VAL A 12 -15.32 19.02 -8.54
C VAL A 12 -14.07 18.14 -8.42
N VAL A 13 -12.91 18.76 -8.28
CA VAL A 13 -11.67 18.06 -7.95
C VAL A 13 -11.67 17.83 -6.45
N SER A 14 -11.91 16.59 -6.02
CA SER A 14 -11.67 16.18 -4.64
C SER A 14 -10.16 16.06 -4.44
N ALA A 15 -9.58 16.89 -3.58
CA ALA A 15 -8.19 16.76 -3.19
C ALA A 15 -8.09 15.69 -2.09
N SER A 16 -7.56 14.51 -2.41
CA SER A 16 -7.25 13.49 -1.40
C SER A 16 -6.03 13.91 -0.59
N LYS A 17 -6.04 13.57 0.71
CA LYS A 17 -4.98 13.95 1.65
C LYS A 17 -4.10 12.73 1.91
N VAL A 18 -2.79 12.89 1.72
CA VAL A 18 -1.82 11.89 2.18
C VAL A 18 -1.86 11.84 3.71
N ILE A 19 -2.13 10.67 4.27
CA ILE A 19 -2.14 10.43 5.72
C ILE A 19 -0.92 9.66 6.19
N HIS A 20 -0.35 8.80 5.33
CA HIS A 20 0.92 8.12 5.59
C HIS A 20 1.78 8.08 4.32
N GLU A 21 3.09 8.21 4.47
CA GLU A 21 4.10 7.92 3.44
C GLU A 21 5.13 6.99 4.09
N GLY A 22 5.60 5.95 3.40
CA GLY A 22 6.46 4.95 4.02
C GLY A 22 6.94 3.86 3.07
N VAL A 23 7.58 2.85 3.63
CA VAL A 23 8.07 1.67 2.91
C VAL A 23 7.16 0.49 3.19
N MET A 24 6.81 -0.28 2.15
CA MET A 24 6.04 -1.51 2.30
C MET A 24 6.93 -2.73 2.48
N PHE A 25 6.49 -3.62 3.36
CA PHE A 25 7.12 -4.91 3.65
C PHE A 25 6.05 -6.00 3.72
N PHE A 26 6.50 -7.24 3.79
CA PHE A 26 5.64 -8.36 4.17
C PHE A 26 6.28 -9.27 5.22
N HIS A 27 5.43 -9.93 5.98
CA HIS A 27 5.80 -10.98 6.94
C HIS A 27 5.19 -12.30 6.51
N THR A 28 5.95 -13.39 6.60
CA THR A 28 5.39 -14.74 6.43
C THR A 28 4.66 -15.14 7.71
N LEU A 29 3.43 -15.62 7.60
CA LEU A 29 2.68 -16.09 8.77
C LEU A 29 3.28 -17.41 9.30
N GLY A 30 3.47 -17.51 10.62
CA GLY A 30 3.90 -18.73 11.30
C GLY A 30 5.41 -18.98 11.44
N ASN A 31 6.27 -18.11 10.89
CA ASN A 31 7.72 -18.14 11.10
C ASN A 31 8.22 -16.85 11.77
N SER A 32 9.44 -16.87 12.31
CA SER A 32 10.10 -15.66 12.82
C SER A 32 10.15 -14.61 11.71
N PRO A 33 9.52 -13.43 11.89
CA PRO A 33 9.29 -12.49 10.81
C PRO A 33 10.55 -11.68 10.55
N GLU A 34 11.43 -12.17 9.68
CA GLU A 34 12.33 -11.23 9.01
C GLU A 34 11.52 -10.46 7.97
N PRO A 35 11.36 -9.13 8.11
CA PRO A 35 10.62 -8.34 7.14
C PRO A 35 11.31 -8.39 5.79
N CYS A 36 10.60 -8.88 4.79
CA CYS A 36 11.05 -8.82 3.41
C CYS A 36 10.47 -7.56 2.75
N ARG A 37 11.29 -6.86 1.96
CA ARG A 37 10.85 -5.64 1.27
C ARG A 37 10.07 -5.98 0.02
N ILE A 38 9.29 -5.00 -0.42
CA ILE A 38 8.52 -5.06 -1.64
C ILE A 38 9.08 -4.04 -2.62
N SER A 39 9.36 -4.51 -3.84
CA SER A 39 9.77 -3.69 -4.97
C SER A 39 8.81 -3.90 -6.14
N THR A 40 9.15 -3.33 -7.29
CA THR A 40 8.33 -3.33 -8.49
C THR A 40 9.10 -3.93 -9.66
N SER A 41 8.48 -4.88 -10.36
CA SER A 41 8.99 -5.48 -11.60
C SER A 41 7.94 -5.32 -12.69
N GLY A 42 8.18 -4.40 -13.63
CA GLY A 42 7.15 -3.95 -14.56
C GLY A 42 5.95 -3.35 -13.82
N SER A 43 4.75 -3.90 -14.06
CA SER A 43 3.51 -3.52 -13.39
C SER A 43 3.18 -4.37 -12.15
N LYS A 44 4.05 -5.32 -11.76
CA LYS A 44 3.82 -6.18 -10.59
C LYS A 44 4.61 -5.68 -9.39
N LEU A 45 4.05 -5.89 -8.20
CA LEU A 45 4.83 -5.85 -6.96
C LEU A 45 5.43 -7.23 -6.72
N VAL A 46 6.72 -7.25 -6.34
CA VAL A 46 7.48 -8.48 -6.13
C VAL A 46 8.30 -8.41 -4.84
N ALA A 47 8.54 -9.55 -4.21
CA ALA A 47 9.46 -9.66 -3.09
C ALA A 47 10.88 -9.24 -3.52
N SER A 48 11.56 -8.42 -2.71
CA SER A 48 12.88 -7.85 -3.04
C SER A 48 13.63 -7.42 -1.79
N ASP A 49 14.92 -7.13 -1.93
CA ASP A 49 15.77 -6.44 -0.96
C ASP A 49 15.74 -4.90 -1.11
N VAL A 50 15.23 -4.42 -2.25
CA VAL A 50 14.98 -3.01 -2.55
C VAL A 50 13.58 -2.61 -2.08
N SER A 51 13.46 -1.41 -1.53
CA SER A 51 12.18 -0.86 -1.08
C SER A 51 11.59 0.10 -2.11
N SER A 52 10.27 0.06 -2.25
CA SER A 52 9.49 1.12 -2.91
C SER A 52 8.79 2.00 -1.89
N THR A 53 8.79 3.32 -2.14
CA THR A 53 8.06 4.27 -1.29
C THR A 53 6.61 4.36 -1.72
N VAL A 54 5.69 4.25 -0.77
CA VAL A 54 4.24 4.31 -1.00
C VAL A 54 3.59 5.40 -0.16
N ARG A 55 2.61 6.08 -0.75
CA ARG A 55 1.72 7.02 -0.05
C ARG A 55 0.36 6.38 0.13
N PHE A 56 -0.20 6.50 1.33
CA PHE A 56 -1.57 6.13 1.63
C PHE A 56 -2.40 7.39 1.86
N TYR A 57 -3.54 7.46 1.19
CA TYR A 57 -4.45 8.60 1.24
C TYR A 57 -5.68 8.28 2.10
N ASP A 58 -6.31 9.33 2.63
CA ASP A 58 -7.53 9.21 3.46
C ASP A 58 -8.73 8.60 2.72
N THR A 59 -8.71 8.65 1.39
CA THR A 59 -9.72 8.02 0.53
C THR A 59 -9.48 6.53 0.26
N GLY A 60 -8.41 5.93 0.79
CA GLY A 60 -8.16 4.50 0.73
C GLY A 60 -7.30 4.03 -0.44
N GLU A 61 -6.73 4.94 -1.23
CA GLU A 61 -5.78 4.60 -2.28
C GLU A 61 -4.32 4.54 -1.79
N MET A 62 -3.55 3.65 -2.41
CA MET A 62 -2.10 3.52 -2.21
C MET A 62 -1.37 3.88 -3.50
N PHE A 63 -0.43 4.81 -3.43
CA PHE A 63 0.33 5.31 -4.59
C PHE A 63 1.81 4.99 -4.47
N CYS A 64 2.33 4.20 -5.40
CA CYS A 64 3.75 3.92 -5.54
C CYS A 64 4.46 5.13 -6.16
N LYS A 65 5.31 5.78 -5.37
CA LYS A 65 5.98 7.03 -5.74
C LYS A 65 6.98 6.82 -6.88
N ASP A 66 7.73 5.73 -6.83
CA ASP A 66 8.81 5.44 -7.79
C ASP A 66 8.28 5.16 -9.20
N LYS A 67 7.08 4.57 -9.28
CA LYS A 67 6.42 4.25 -10.56
C LYS A 67 5.34 5.24 -10.97
N ARG A 68 4.95 6.13 -10.06
CA ARG A 68 3.86 7.10 -10.24
C ARG A 68 2.54 6.44 -10.63
N GLN A 69 2.23 5.32 -9.99
CA GLN A 69 1.05 4.50 -10.24
C GLN A 69 0.40 4.08 -8.92
N TYR A 70 -0.87 3.71 -8.97
CA TYR A 70 -1.62 3.24 -7.81
C TYR A 70 -1.48 1.73 -7.67
N LEU A 71 -1.42 1.25 -6.43
CA LEU A 71 -1.58 -0.17 -6.14
C LEU A 71 -3.05 -0.53 -6.32
N SER A 72 -3.29 -1.72 -6.87
CA SER A 72 -4.63 -2.28 -7.10
C SER A 72 -4.55 -3.80 -7.12
N PHE A 73 -5.66 -4.49 -6.84
CA PHE A 73 -5.79 -5.90 -7.14
C PHE A 73 -6.54 -6.07 -8.46
N ASN A 74 -5.90 -6.69 -9.45
CA ASN A 74 -6.53 -6.95 -10.73
C ASN A 74 -7.62 -8.04 -10.62
N THR A 75 -8.30 -8.33 -11.72
CA THR A 75 -9.37 -9.35 -11.77
C THR A 75 -8.91 -10.77 -11.44
N GLN A 76 -7.61 -11.05 -11.53
CA GLN A 76 -6.98 -12.32 -11.18
C GLN A 76 -6.57 -12.38 -9.69
N GLY A 77 -6.84 -11.32 -8.93
CA GLY A 77 -6.45 -11.21 -7.53
C GLY A 77 -4.96 -10.96 -7.34
N GLN A 78 -4.24 -10.42 -8.34
CA GLN A 78 -2.82 -10.09 -8.21
C GLN A 78 -2.64 -8.61 -7.85
N LEU A 79 -1.69 -8.33 -6.95
CA LEU A 79 -1.32 -6.96 -6.59
C LEU A 79 -0.44 -6.35 -7.68
N VAL A 80 -0.96 -5.32 -8.33
CA VAL A 80 -0.36 -4.68 -9.50
C VAL A 80 -0.37 -3.15 -9.37
N LEU A 81 0.34 -2.50 -10.29
CA LEU A 81 0.37 -1.06 -10.48
C LEU A 81 -0.55 -0.66 -11.63
N GLU A 82 -1.46 0.26 -11.36
CA GLU A 82 -2.44 0.78 -12.31
C GLU A 82 -2.45 2.31 -12.38
N SER A 83 -3.05 2.85 -13.44
CA SER A 83 -3.16 4.31 -13.66
C SER A 83 -4.27 4.97 -12.83
N TYR A 84 -5.27 4.20 -12.39
CA TYR A 84 -6.42 4.71 -11.65
C TYR A 84 -6.36 4.25 -10.18
N PRO A 85 -6.83 5.09 -9.24
CA PRO A 85 -6.82 4.74 -7.83
C PRO A 85 -7.81 3.61 -7.53
N ASP A 86 -7.38 2.68 -6.67
CA ASP A 86 -8.25 1.71 -6.01
C ASP A 86 -8.37 2.09 -4.54
N ASN A 87 -9.59 2.43 -4.13
CA ASN A 87 -9.91 2.90 -2.77
C ASN A 87 -10.19 1.75 -1.79
N GLY A 88 -9.83 0.52 -2.15
CA GLY A 88 -10.08 -0.67 -1.34
C GLY A 88 -9.13 -0.85 -0.17
N PHE A 89 -8.07 -0.04 -0.04
CA PHE A 89 -7.07 -0.23 1.01
C PHE A 89 -7.44 0.48 2.31
N THR A 90 -7.10 -0.14 3.42
CA THR A 90 -7.13 0.47 4.75
C THR A 90 -5.85 0.10 5.50
N VAL A 91 -5.42 0.96 6.42
CA VAL A 91 -4.28 0.68 7.30
C VAL A 91 -4.72 0.74 8.76
N GLU A 92 -4.15 -0.13 9.59
CA GLU A 92 -4.40 -0.17 11.04
C GLU A 92 -3.10 -0.37 11.81
N PHE A 93 -3.03 0.12 13.04
CA PHE A 93 -1.87 -0.14 13.89
C PHE A 93 -1.81 -1.61 14.30
N ILE A 94 -0.66 -2.26 14.07
CA ILE A 94 -0.38 -3.58 14.61
C ILE A 94 0.39 -3.38 15.93
N PRO A 95 -0.18 -3.76 17.08
CA PRO A 95 0.57 -3.74 18.33
C PRO A 95 1.69 -4.80 18.26
N THR A 96 2.93 -4.35 18.08
CA THR A 96 4.11 -5.20 18.25
C THR A 96 4.43 -5.31 19.75
N TYR A 97 4.85 -6.50 20.20
CA TYR A 97 5.18 -6.76 21.61
C TYR A 97 6.32 -5.86 22.11
N ASP A 98 7.21 -5.45 21.21
CA ASP A 98 8.20 -4.42 21.46
C ASP A 98 7.64 -3.08 20.97
N CYS A 99 7.34 -2.19 21.92
CA CYS A 99 6.72 -0.86 21.73
C CYS A 99 7.53 0.14 20.88
N ALA A 100 8.44 -0.33 20.02
CA ALA A 100 9.35 0.47 19.20
C ALA A 100 8.92 0.56 17.73
N ASP A 101 8.11 -0.37 17.22
CA ASP A 101 7.88 -0.50 15.78
C ASP A 101 6.48 -0.05 15.38
N TRP A 102 6.40 1.18 14.87
CA TRP A 102 5.20 1.88 14.41
C TRP A 102 4.69 1.33 13.06
N THR A 103 4.56 0.01 12.93
CA THR A 103 4.11 -0.62 11.70
C THR A 103 2.60 -0.59 11.58
N LEU A 104 2.14 -0.30 10.37
CA LEU A 104 0.73 -0.29 10.01
C LEU A 104 0.41 -1.54 9.19
N GLY A 105 -0.49 -2.38 9.67
CA GLY A 105 -1.04 -3.49 8.92
C GLY A 105 -1.89 -2.99 7.76
N ILE A 106 -1.66 -3.52 6.57
CA ILE A 106 -2.43 -3.19 5.37
C ILE A 106 -3.55 -4.22 5.21
N ARG A 107 -4.75 -3.74 4.92
CA ARG A 107 -5.89 -4.57 4.50
C ARG A 107 -6.40 -4.12 3.14
N TYR A 108 -7.01 -5.04 2.42
CA TYR A 108 -7.73 -4.75 1.19
C TYR A 108 -9.15 -5.31 1.26
N LYS A 109 -10.16 -4.42 1.18
CA LYS A 109 -11.59 -4.76 1.29
C LYS A 109 -11.90 -5.65 2.51
N GLY A 110 -11.24 -5.37 3.63
CA GLY A 110 -11.39 -6.08 4.90
C GLY A 110 -10.44 -7.27 5.12
N GLU A 111 -9.82 -7.79 4.07
CA GLU A 111 -8.88 -8.92 4.12
C GLU A 111 -7.48 -8.46 4.53
N ASN A 112 -6.80 -9.21 5.40
CA ASN A 112 -5.46 -8.91 5.91
C ASN A 112 -4.44 -10.05 5.69
N THR A 113 -4.89 -11.18 5.14
CA THR A 113 -4.04 -12.30 4.72
C THR A 113 -3.92 -12.29 3.21
N PHE A 114 -2.68 -12.25 2.74
CA PHE A 114 -2.32 -12.25 1.33
C PHE A 114 -1.50 -13.50 0.99
N GLN A 115 -1.23 -13.70 -0.28
CA GLN A 115 -0.48 -14.84 -0.80
C GLN A 115 0.81 -14.34 -1.45
N LEU A 116 1.96 -14.90 -1.08
CA LEU A 116 3.19 -14.83 -1.86
C LEU A 116 3.25 -16.02 -2.80
N CYS A 117 3.20 -15.77 -4.09
CA CYS A 117 3.23 -16.79 -5.14
C CYS A 117 4.67 -17.22 -5.46
N SER A 118 4.83 -18.36 -6.17
CA SER A 118 6.16 -18.89 -6.54
C SER A 118 6.94 -18.03 -7.53
N ASP A 119 6.28 -17.10 -8.22
CA ASP A 119 6.91 -16.09 -9.10
C ASP A 119 7.25 -14.79 -8.35
N ASP A 120 7.30 -14.85 -7.02
CA ASP A 120 7.51 -13.73 -6.09
C ASP A 120 6.46 -12.62 -6.16
N SER A 121 5.37 -12.83 -6.91
CA SER A 121 4.25 -11.89 -6.96
C SER A 121 3.31 -12.06 -5.76
N PHE A 122 2.58 -10.99 -5.46
CA PHE A 122 1.61 -10.97 -4.38
C PHE A 122 0.19 -11.13 -4.91
N GLY A 123 -0.64 -11.86 -4.18
CA GLY A 123 -2.03 -12.09 -4.50
C GLY A 123 -2.97 -12.04 -3.31
N LEU A 124 -4.25 -11.95 -3.61
CA LEU A 124 -5.36 -12.06 -2.67
C LEU A 124 -6.40 -12.98 -3.30
N LYS A 125 -6.64 -14.14 -2.68
CA LYS A 125 -7.52 -15.19 -3.23
C LYS A 125 -7.13 -15.55 -4.67
N SER A 126 -5.83 -15.49 -4.99
CA SER A 126 -5.30 -15.75 -6.32
C SER A 126 -5.15 -17.25 -6.58
N GLN A 127 -5.17 -17.64 -7.85
CA GLN A 127 -5.01 -19.03 -8.29
C GLN A 127 -3.54 -19.44 -8.44
N CYS A 128 -2.67 -19.05 -7.49
CA CYS A 128 -1.26 -19.45 -7.55
C CYS A 128 -1.08 -20.92 -7.16
N ASP A 129 -0.34 -21.69 -7.98
CA ASP A 129 -0.11 -23.13 -7.79
C ASP A 129 0.56 -23.48 -6.45
N VAL A 130 1.44 -22.58 -5.98
CA VAL A 130 2.05 -22.62 -4.65
C VAL A 130 1.99 -21.21 -4.08
N SER A 131 1.43 -21.08 -2.89
CA SER A 131 1.41 -19.81 -2.16
C SER A 131 1.77 -19.99 -0.69
N ARG A 132 2.40 -18.97 -0.12
CA ARG A 132 2.58 -18.81 1.33
C ARG A 132 1.69 -17.68 1.82
N GLU A 133 1.06 -17.85 2.97
CA GLU A 133 0.29 -16.77 3.58
C GLU A 133 1.21 -15.72 4.19
N ILE A 134 0.92 -14.46 3.90
CA ILE A 134 1.69 -13.31 4.36
C ILE A 134 0.76 -12.21 4.89
N SER A 135 1.32 -11.31 5.69
CA SER A 135 0.72 -10.00 5.97
C SER A 135 1.51 -8.91 5.26
N LEU A 136 0.82 -7.92 4.71
CA LEU A 136 1.43 -6.70 4.19
C LEU A 136 1.46 -5.63 5.28
N VAL A 137 2.58 -4.93 5.41
CA VAL A 137 2.74 -3.85 6.39
C VAL A 137 3.39 -2.63 5.75
N LEU A 138 3.08 -1.46 6.32
CA LEU A 138 3.68 -0.17 5.99
C LEU A 138 4.45 0.33 7.20
N GLU A 139 5.74 0.60 7.01
CA GLU A 139 6.54 1.36 7.96
C GLU A 139 6.50 2.84 7.55
N PRO A 140 5.78 3.70 8.30
CA PRO A 140 5.63 5.10 7.95
C PRO A 140 6.95 5.86 8.16
N ASP A 141 7.30 6.72 7.22
CA ASP A 141 8.30 7.77 7.42
C ASP A 141 7.75 8.77 8.43
N TRP A 142 8.29 8.70 9.65
CA TRP A 142 7.90 9.54 10.79
C TRP A 142 8.02 11.04 10.51
N ARG A 143 8.73 11.46 9.46
CA ARG A 143 8.80 12.87 9.03
C ARG A 143 7.48 13.40 8.48
N TYR A 144 6.59 12.51 8.01
CA TYR A 144 5.31 12.86 7.38
C TYR A 144 4.09 12.62 8.26
N SER A 145 4.24 11.98 9.42
CA SER A 145 3.09 11.61 10.27
C SER A 145 2.38 12.81 10.91
N GLY A 146 2.86 14.05 10.75
CA GLY A 146 2.21 15.24 11.32
C GLY A 146 2.14 15.24 12.85
N VAL A 147 2.69 14.23 13.51
CA VAL A 147 2.80 14.11 14.95
C VAL A 147 3.91 15.06 15.40
N LYS A 148 3.56 16.34 15.54
CA LYS A 148 4.36 17.31 16.30
C LYS A 148 4.42 16.85 17.75
N GLY A 149 5.39 16.02 18.06
CA GLY A 149 5.74 15.74 19.44
C GLY A 149 5.99 14.28 19.70
N TYR A 150 7.16 13.78 19.32
CA TYR A 150 7.98 12.99 20.25
C TYR A 150 9.43 13.31 19.90
N GLY A 151 10.03 14.17 20.73
CA GLY A 151 11.42 14.57 20.57
C GLY A 151 12.33 13.35 20.65
N SER A 152 13.25 13.26 19.69
CA SER A 152 14.50 12.54 19.88
C SER A 152 15.15 13.08 21.15
N LYS A 153 15.05 12.32 22.25
CA LYS A 153 16.06 12.42 23.31
C LYS A 153 17.25 11.59 22.84
N SER A 154 18.14 12.25 22.13
CA SER A 154 19.53 11.81 22.02
C SER A 154 20.12 11.78 23.43
N GLY A 155 20.35 10.58 23.96
CA GLY A 155 21.26 10.32 25.07
C GLY A 155 22.66 10.03 24.54
#